data_AF-A0A136PDD3-F1
#
_entry.id   AF-A0A136PDD3-F1
#
_cell.length_a   1.000
_cell.length_b   1.000
_cell.length_c   1.000
_cell.angle_alpha   90.00
_cell.angle_beta   90.00
_cell.angle_gamma   90.00
#
_symmetry.space_group_name_H-M   'P 1'
#
loop_
_entity.id
_entity.type
_entity.pdbx_description
1 polymer ?
#
loop_
_entity_poly.entity_id
_entity_poly.type
_entity_poly.pdbx_seq_one_letter_code
_entity_poly.pdbx_strand_id
1 'polypeptide(L)'
;MLVDDKPSRYASLKQIPADAIERVELITNPPAKYEAEGVTGLINIVMKKNKNLGFQGSLNGGGNYSDRISGWGGLDISLKKKQTSFFGNLYSGTWNNTNSYKSTTNYFTTPSSLLSSGNGRNHGYWIWGQTGLEYELSAGKIIGFEGSLGTGKWYNSDNGTAQNLNSIGSMTSFYTQAGDRNGLWENLTGSIYFTNKLNDAGREWSGDVTFSRNRNEFNMRLFKQDYDSLSAPLNNTPLDQRDSTNIKNYNLNVQTDYTHPLNQVSKLEAGYKGTYRSNDNEFNSDTLDYSINNFVTNTATQNHFKLTEFINAVYGSFSSSIKDFSYKLGVRVEQTNTKGE
;
A
#
# COMPACT_ATOMS: atom_id res chain seq x y z
N MET A 1 9.15 2.31 -1.92
CA MET A 1 9.28 1.67 -0.59
C MET A 1 9.88 0.29 -0.79
N LEU A 2 10.65 -0.20 0.17
CA LEU A 2 11.22 -1.54 0.18
C LEU A 2 10.76 -2.28 1.44
N VAL A 3 10.65 -3.60 1.36
CA VAL A 3 10.68 -4.49 2.53
C VAL A 3 11.88 -5.40 2.37
N ASP A 4 12.79 -5.40 3.36
CA ASP A 4 14.07 -6.10 3.30
C ASP A 4 14.86 -5.85 2.00
N ASP A 5 15.03 -4.56 1.64
CA ASP A 5 15.72 -4.09 0.43
C ASP A 5 15.05 -4.46 -0.90
N LYS A 6 13.89 -5.12 -0.88
CA LYS A 6 13.14 -5.52 -2.07
C LYS A 6 11.98 -4.58 -2.34
N PRO A 7 11.68 -4.24 -3.62
CA PRO A 7 10.57 -3.39 -3.99
C PRO A 7 9.27 -3.84 -3.34
N SER A 8 8.79 -3.05 -2.39
CA SER A 8 7.50 -3.27 -1.78
C SER A 8 6.55 -2.20 -2.26
N ARG A 9 5.46 -2.66 -2.88
CA ARG A 9 4.35 -1.83 -3.31
C ARG A 9 3.10 -2.16 -2.50
N TYR A 10 3.25 -2.41 -1.18
CA TYR A 10 2.11 -2.35 -0.27
C TYR A 10 1.45 -0.98 -0.45
N ALA A 11 0.18 -0.97 -0.88
CA ALA A 11 -0.56 0.26 -1.11
C ALA A 11 -0.84 1.05 0.20
N SER A 12 -0.41 0.54 1.36
CA SER A 12 -0.46 1.28 2.61
C SER A 12 0.49 0.70 3.67
N LEU A 13 1.27 1.57 4.34
CA LEU A 13 2.03 1.26 5.57
C LEU A 13 1.14 0.62 6.66
N LYS A 14 -0.18 0.87 6.58
CA LYS A 14 -1.19 0.38 7.52
C LYS A 14 -1.37 -1.14 7.52
N GLN A 15 -0.79 -1.87 6.55
CA GLN A 15 -1.00 -3.31 6.39
C GLN A 15 0.07 -4.17 7.10
N ILE A 16 1.19 -3.59 7.54
CA ILE A 16 2.24 -4.30 8.29
C ILE A 16 2.10 -3.93 9.78
N PRO A 17 1.87 -4.90 10.68
CA PRO A 17 1.92 -4.65 12.12
C PRO A 17 3.29 -4.11 12.53
N ALA A 18 3.33 -3.02 13.32
CA ALA A 18 4.59 -2.39 13.73
C ALA A 18 5.54 -3.35 14.47
N ASP A 19 4.98 -4.35 15.17
CA ASP A 19 5.76 -5.33 15.92
C ASP A 19 6.55 -6.32 15.05
N ALA A 20 6.15 -6.51 13.78
CA ALA A 20 6.88 -7.33 12.82
C ALA A 20 8.12 -6.62 12.24
N ILE A 21 8.25 -5.32 12.46
CA ILE A 21 9.31 -4.47 11.91
C ILE A 21 10.49 -4.42 12.90
N GLU A 22 11.70 -4.71 12.41
CA GLU A 22 12.95 -4.55 13.18
C GLU A 22 13.35 -3.08 13.22
N ARG A 23 13.37 -2.45 12.04
CA ARG A 23 13.69 -1.04 11.86
C ARG A 23 13.13 -0.50 10.55
N VAL A 24 13.00 0.82 10.49
CA VAL A 24 12.62 1.55 9.28
C VAL A 24 13.81 2.42 8.89
N GLU A 25 14.35 2.18 7.69
CA GLU A 25 15.47 2.94 7.13
C GLU A 25 14.93 3.96 6.12
N LEU A 26 15.39 5.21 6.21
CA LEU A 26 15.12 6.24 5.21
C LEU A 26 16.38 6.48 4.38
N ILE A 27 16.34 6.07 3.12
CA ILE A 27 17.40 6.27 2.13
C ILE A 27 17.11 7.55 1.37
N THR A 28 17.63 8.68 1.86
CA THR A 28 17.39 10.01 1.27
C THR A 28 18.09 10.23 -0.08
N ASN A 29 19.15 9.47 -0.37
CA ASN A 29 19.85 9.47 -1.66
C ASN A 29 19.96 8.04 -2.21
N PRO A 30 18.92 7.53 -2.90
CA PRO A 30 18.90 6.15 -3.35
C PRO A 30 19.98 5.87 -4.41
N PRO A 31 20.78 4.80 -4.29
CA PRO A 31 21.70 4.40 -5.35
C PRO A 31 20.97 4.03 -6.65
N ALA A 32 21.66 4.10 -7.79
CA ALA A 32 21.12 3.90 -9.15
C ALA A 32 20.40 2.54 -9.39
N LYS A 33 20.56 1.58 -8.48
CA LYS A 33 19.82 0.31 -8.48
C LYS A 33 18.31 0.48 -8.20
N TYR A 34 17.90 1.56 -7.54
CA TYR A 34 16.49 1.84 -7.24
C TYR A 34 15.84 2.76 -8.30
N GLU A 35 14.53 2.60 -8.53
CA GLU A 35 13.74 3.42 -9.47
C GLU A 35 13.64 4.89 -8.99
N ALA A 36 13.62 5.83 -9.94
CA ALA A 36 13.64 7.27 -9.68
C ALA A 36 12.25 7.94 -9.58
N GLU A 37 11.15 7.18 -9.55
CA GLU A 37 9.81 7.75 -9.36
C GLU A 37 9.65 8.30 -7.92
N GLY A 38 9.73 9.62 -7.76
CA GLY A 38 9.37 10.36 -6.53
C GLY A 38 10.52 10.58 -5.55
N VAL A 39 11.33 11.62 -5.79
CA VAL A 39 12.53 11.97 -5.01
C VAL A 39 12.17 12.64 -3.67
N THR A 40 11.72 11.85 -2.68
CA THR A 40 11.59 12.28 -1.27
C THR A 40 12.23 11.31 -0.28
N GLY A 41 13.15 10.47 -0.76
CA GLY A 41 13.78 9.41 0.01
C GLY A 41 12.98 8.11 -0.02
N LEU A 42 13.70 6.99 -0.01
CA LEU A 42 13.14 5.65 -0.07
C LEU A 42 13.04 5.09 1.36
N ILE A 43 11.85 4.64 1.75
CA ILE A 43 11.67 3.93 3.03
C ILE A 43 11.90 2.43 2.78
N ASN A 44 12.83 1.83 3.52
CA ASN A 44 13.04 0.38 3.60
C ASN A 44 12.58 -0.11 4.99
N ILE A 45 11.59 -0.99 5.00
CA ILE A 45 11.13 -1.64 6.23
C ILE A 45 11.91 -2.94 6.37
N VAL A 46 12.78 -3.02 7.36
CA VAL A 46 13.54 -4.23 7.65
C VAL A 46 12.74 -5.06 8.64
N MET A 47 12.42 -6.28 8.25
CA MET A 47 11.65 -7.21 9.08
C MET A 47 12.57 -7.86 10.11
N LYS A 48 12.03 -8.21 11.29
CA LYS A 48 12.81 -8.91 12.32
C LYS A 48 13.32 -10.26 11.79
N LYS A 49 14.63 -10.37 11.56
CA LYS A 49 15.28 -11.63 11.16
C LYS A 49 16.12 -12.19 12.31
N ASN A 50 15.85 -13.43 12.68
CA ASN A 50 16.53 -14.04 13.82
C ASN A 50 17.84 -14.72 13.40
N LYS A 51 18.97 -14.31 14.00
CA LYS A 51 20.31 -14.84 13.68
C LYS A 51 20.75 -15.98 14.62
N ASN A 52 20.06 -16.18 15.73
CA ASN A 52 20.45 -17.14 16.77
C ASN A 52 19.98 -18.57 16.42
N LEU A 53 20.84 -19.57 16.66
CA LEU A 53 20.50 -20.99 16.53
C LEU A 53 19.39 -21.36 17.53
N GLY A 54 18.43 -22.18 17.09
CA GLY A 54 17.34 -22.69 17.92
C GLY A 54 15.95 -22.24 17.45
N PHE A 55 14.94 -22.71 18.18
CA PHE A 55 13.54 -22.32 18.00
C PHE A 55 13.22 -21.15 18.94
N GLN A 56 12.54 -20.14 18.41
CA GLN A 56 12.02 -19.01 19.16
C GLN A 56 10.61 -18.70 18.67
N GLY A 57 9.72 -18.35 19.59
CA GLY A 57 8.39 -17.90 19.26
C GLY A 57 7.90 -16.84 20.23
N SER A 58 7.00 -16.00 19.75
CA SER A 58 6.31 -14.99 20.54
C SER A 58 4.82 -15.06 20.27
N LEU A 59 4.03 -14.92 21.33
CA LEU A 59 2.61 -14.68 21.24
C LEU A 59 2.36 -13.24 21.66
N ASN A 60 1.73 -12.47 20.77
CA ASN A 60 1.47 -11.05 20.95
C ASN A 60 -0.04 -10.81 20.90
N GLY A 61 -0.48 -9.77 21.59
CA GLY A 61 -1.87 -9.34 21.53
C GLY A 61 -2.04 -7.96 22.13
N GLY A 62 -3.02 -7.22 21.60
CA GLY A 62 -3.33 -5.87 22.02
C GLY A 62 -4.81 -5.61 21.91
N GLY A 63 -5.34 -4.80 22.81
CA GLY A 63 -6.73 -4.38 22.81
C GLY A 63 -6.83 -2.88 22.99
N ASN A 64 -7.83 -2.26 22.40
CA ASN A 64 -8.10 -0.83 22.56
C ASN A 64 -9.58 -0.62 22.88
N TYR A 65 -9.83 0.31 23.78
CA TYR A 65 -11.16 0.76 24.16
C TYR A 65 -11.18 2.29 24.19
N SER A 66 -11.87 2.89 23.23
CA SER A 66 -12.12 4.34 23.19
C SER A 66 -13.62 4.68 23.20
N ASP A 67 -14.46 3.74 22.76
CA ASP A 67 -15.94 3.81 22.67
C ASP A 67 -16.50 2.41 22.32
N ARG A 68 -15.69 1.63 21.60
CA ARG A 68 -15.92 0.22 21.27
C ARG A 68 -14.65 -0.57 21.54
N ILE A 69 -14.82 -1.86 21.82
CA ILE A 69 -13.69 -2.79 21.96
C ILE A 69 -13.18 -3.16 20.56
N SER A 70 -11.87 -3.13 20.42
CA SER A 70 -11.12 -3.67 19.29
C SER A 70 -9.86 -4.36 19.80
N GLY A 71 -9.24 -5.18 18.97
CA GLY A 71 -8.03 -5.86 19.36
C GLY A 71 -7.47 -6.72 18.26
N TRP A 72 -6.26 -7.20 18.51
CA TRP A 72 -5.51 -8.05 17.60
C TRP A 72 -4.70 -9.06 18.41
N GLY A 73 -4.36 -10.16 17.75
CA GLY A 73 -3.47 -11.18 18.27
C GLY A 73 -2.53 -11.64 17.17
N GLY A 74 -1.36 -12.13 17.56
CA GLY A 74 -0.38 -12.61 16.61
C GLY A 74 0.55 -13.65 17.20
N LEU A 75 1.03 -14.53 16.33
CA LEU A 75 2.04 -15.53 16.63
C LEU A 75 3.22 -15.29 15.69
N ASP A 76 4.42 -15.26 16.25
CA ASP A 76 5.66 -15.32 15.49
C ASP A 76 6.42 -16.57 15.88
N ILE A 77 7.01 -17.21 14.88
CA ILE A 77 7.90 -18.35 15.03
C ILE A 77 9.12 -18.14 14.16
N SER A 78 10.28 -18.50 14.69
CA SER A 78 11.52 -18.56 13.95
C SER A 78 12.32 -19.77 14.39
N LEU A 79 12.96 -20.42 13.43
CA LEU A 79 13.79 -21.59 13.66
C LEU A 79 15.04 -21.47 12.81
N LYS A 80 16.20 -21.48 13.45
CA LYS A 80 17.47 -21.65 12.75
C LYS A 80 18.13 -22.95 13.19
N LYS A 81 18.35 -23.85 12.24
CA LYS A 81 19.01 -25.13 12.46
C LYS A 81 20.02 -25.38 11.35
N LYS A 82 21.31 -25.34 11.71
CA LYS A 82 22.43 -25.49 10.77
C LYS A 82 22.30 -24.46 9.62
N GLN A 83 22.28 -24.94 8.39
CA GLN A 83 22.18 -24.14 7.16
C GLN A 83 20.76 -23.64 6.87
N THR A 84 19.76 -24.07 7.63
CA THR A 84 18.36 -23.73 7.36
C THR A 84 17.85 -22.72 8.36
N SER A 85 17.27 -21.62 7.87
CA SER A 85 16.53 -20.66 8.67
C SER A 85 15.08 -20.59 8.17
N PHE A 86 14.13 -20.62 9.07
CA PHE A 86 12.70 -20.50 8.78
C PHE A 86 12.11 -19.42 9.68
N PHE A 87 11.16 -18.66 9.15
CA PHE A 87 10.31 -17.82 9.96
C PHE A 87 8.86 -17.92 9.47
N GLY A 88 7.94 -17.67 10.39
CA GLY A 88 6.52 -17.60 10.14
C GLY A 88 5.90 -16.61 11.11
N ASN A 89 4.95 -15.83 10.63
CA ASN A 89 4.15 -14.98 11.48
C ASN A 89 2.72 -14.95 10.97
N LEU A 90 1.78 -14.83 11.91
CA LEU A 90 0.35 -14.80 11.64
C LEU A 90 -0.30 -13.86 12.63
N TYR A 91 -0.98 -12.85 12.11
CA TYR A 91 -1.68 -11.84 12.87
C TYR A 91 -3.12 -11.73 12.39
N SER A 92 -4.02 -11.47 13.32
CA SER A 92 -5.42 -11.19 13.02
C SER A 92 -5.96 -10.18 14.00
N GLY A 93 -6.88 -9.35 13.54
CA GLY A 93 -7.46 -8.34 14.38
C GLY A 93 -8.76 -7.79 13.87
N THR A 94 -9.38 -6.99 14.74
CA THR A 94 -10.58 -6.24 14.46
C THR A 94 -10.35 -4.79 14.87
N TRP A 95 -11.04 -3.89 14.20
CA TRP A 95 -11.12 -2.50 14.62
C TRP A 95 -12.57 -2.04 14.58
N ASN A 96 -12.90 -1.07 15.41
CA ASN A 96 -14.25 -0.55 15.52
C ASN A 96 -14.18 0.87 16.09
N ASN A 97 -14.15 1.84 15.19
CA ASN A 97 -13.88 3.22 15.49
C ASN A 97 -15.11 4.07 15.16
N THR A 98 -15.43 4.99 16.06
CA THR A 98 -16.38 6.07 15.85
C THR A 98 -15.61 7.31 15.47
N ASN A 99 -16.00 7.92 14.35
CA ASN A 99 -15.39 9.15 13.88
C ASN A 99 -16.47 10.24 13.85
N SER A 100 -16.06 11.46 14.15
CA SER A 100 -16.88 12.64 13.89
C SER A 100 -16.03 13.70 13.23
N TYR A 101 -16.66 14.54 12.41
CA TYR A 101 -15.98 15.63 11.77
C TYR A 101 -16.84 16.89 11.79
N LYS A 102 -16.15 18.03 11.78
CA LYS A 102 -16.71 19.34 11.46
C LYS A 102 -15.73 20.00 10.51
N SER A 103 -16.24 20.56 9.42
CA SER A 103 -15.46 21.22 8.39
C SER A 103 -16.15 22.51 7.97
N THR A 104 -15.34 23.52 7.68
CA THR A 104 -15.78 24.79 7.12
C THR A 104 -14.99 25.04 5.85
N THR A 105 -15.69 25.16 4.72
CA THR A 105 -15.11 25.60 3.46
C THR A 105 -15.62 26.99 3.16
N ASN A 106 -14.73 27.95 2.90
CA ASN A 106 -15.10 29.32 2.53
C ASN A 106 -14.89 29.53 1.03
N TYR A 107 -15.84 30.19 0.38
CA TYR A 107 -15.80 30.51 -1.05
C TYR A 107 -15.81 32.02 -1.25
N PHE A 108 -15.24 32.47 -2.38
CA PHE A 108 -15.27 33.88 -2.80
C PHE A 108 -16.58 34.28 -3.53
N THR A 109 -17.51 33.34 -3.70
CA THR A 109 -18.81 33.53 -4.37
C THR A 109 -19.94 33.08 -3.42
N THR A 110 -21.22 33.22 -3.80
CA THR A 110 -22.34 32.67 -3.02
C THR A 110 -22.63 31.23 -3.43
N PRO A 111 -22.78 30.27 -2.50
CA PRO A 111 -22.67 30.42 -1.05
C PRO A 111 -21.23 30.72 -0.61
N SER A 112 -21.05 31.65 0.33
CA SER A 112 -19.73 32.10 0.78
C SER A 112 -19.09 31.14 1.78
N SER A 113 -19.87 30.24 2.38
CA SER A 113 -19.31 29.14 3.14
C SER A 113 -20.20 27.90 3.14
N LEU A 114 -19.57 26.75 3.30
CA LEU A 114 -20.17 25.44 3.51
C LEU A 114 -19.72 24.92 4.87
N LEU A 115 -20.65 24.80 5.80
CA LEU A 115 -20.42 24.15 7.10
C LEU A 115 -20.89 22.70 7.02
N SER A 116 -19.96 21.76 7.10
CA SER A 116 -20.27 20.33 7.08
C SER A 116 -19.99 19.71 8.43
N SER A 117 -20.87 18.83 8.88
CA SER A 117 -20.62 18.01 10.05
C SER A 117 -21.22 16.63 9.88
N GLY A 118 -20.63 15.66 10.56
CA GLY A 118 -21.15 14.31 10.51
C GLY A 118 -20.48 13.40 11.51
N ASN A 119 -21.04 12.22 11.62
CA ASN A 119 -20.51 11.13 12.39
C ASN A 119 -20.53 9.86 11.56
N GLY A 120 -19.67 8.93 11.93
CA GLY A 120 -19.58 7.67 11.26
C GLY A 120 -18.98 6.61 12.14
N ARG A 121 -19.15 5.38 11.69
CA ARG A 121 -18.56 4.20 12.31
C ARG A 121 -17.81 3.45 11.25
N ASN A 122 -16.55 3.14 11.52
CA ASN A 122 -15.70 2.32 10.67
C ASN A 122 -15.30 1.08 11.47
N HIS A 123 -15.69 -0.09 11.01
CA HIS A 123 -15.29 -1.34 11.63
C HIS A 123 -14.90 -2.38 10.60
N GLY A 124 -14.09 -3.34 11.04
CA GLY A 124 -13.66 -4.41 10.17
C GLY A 124 -12.80 -5.42 10.88
N TYR A 125 -12.35 -6.39 10.11
CA TYR A 125 -11.39 -7.38 10.53
C TYR A 125 -10.33 -7.59 9.45
N TRP A 126 -9.19 -8.07 9.87
CA TRP A 126 -8.08 -8.38 9.00
C TRP A 126 -7.33 -9.60 9.50
N ILE A 127 -6.69 -10.30 8.57
CA ILE A 127 -5.72 -11.35 8.82
C ILE A 127 -4.54 -11.10 7.91
N TRP A 128 -3.34 -11.28 8.45
CA TRP A 128 -2.10 -11.15 7.72
C TRP A 128 -1.13 -12.23 8.19
N GLY A 129 -0.39 -12.81 7.26
CA GLY A 129 0.65 -13.77 7.61
C GLY A 129 1.78 -13.72 6.61
N GLN A 130 2.96 -14.04 7.08
CA GLN A 130 4.17 -14.12 6.28
C GLN A 130 4.96 -15.36 6.69
N THR A 131 5.67 -15.92 5.74
CA THR A 131 6.64 -16.97 6.01
C THR A 131 7.84 -16.83 5.10
N GLY A 132 8.97 -17.35 5.54
CA GLY A 132 10.13 -17.48 4.70
C GLY A 132 11.02 -18.62 5.13
N LEU A 133 11.81 -19.09 4.16
CA LEU A 133 12.77 -20.16 4.29
C LEU A 133 14.06 -19.70 3.61
N GLU A 134 15.17 -19.75 4.32
CA GLU A 134 16.51 -19.57 3.78
C GLU A 134 17.31 -20.86 3.96
N TYR A 135 18.07 -21.21 2.92
CA TYR A 135 19.01 -22.31 2.93
C TYR A 135 20.39 -21.83 2.50
N GLU A 136 21.36 -21.98 3.39
CA GLU A 136 22.78 -21.70 3.14
C GLU A 136 23.44 -22.93 2.50
N LEU A 137 23.60 -22.92 1.18
CA LEU A 137 24.24 -24.00 0.41
C LEU A 137 25.70 -24.24 0.86
N SER A 138 26.40 -23.14 1.12
CA SER A 138 27.76 -23.09 1.68
C SER A 138 27.98 -21.69 2.26
N ALA A 139 29.09 -21.49 2.98
CA ALA A 139 29.45 -20.18 3.54
C ALA A 139 29.26 -19.06 2.49
N GLY A 140 28.34 -18.13 2.76
CA GLY A 140 28.05 -16.97 1.91
C GLY A 140 27.22 -17.24 0.64
N LYS A 141 26.67 -18.45 0.47
CA LYS A 141 25.78 -18.81 -0.64
C LYS A 141 24.41 -19.20 -0.11
N ILE A 142 23.42 -18.34 -0.33
CA ILE A 142 22.08 -18.47 0.24
C ILE A 142 21.06 -18.49 -0.89
N ILE A 143 20.08 -19.38 -0.79
CA ILE A 143 18.82 -19.29 -1.54
C ILE A 143 17.71 -19.11 -0.52
N GLY A 144 16.80 -18.18 -0.80
CA GLY A 144 15.67 -17.89 0.06
C GLY A 144 14.36 -17.81 -0.71
N PHE A 145 13.30 -18.13 0.01
CA PHE A 145 11.91 -17.92 -0.38
C PHE A 145 11.22 -17.15 0.73
N GLU A 146 10.34 -16.23 0.35
CA GLU A 146 9.43 -15.56 1.27
C GLU A 146 8.05 -15.41 0.62
N GLY A 147 7.01 -15.40 1.43
CA GLY A 147 5.66 -15.12 0.98
C GLY A 147 4.85 -14.44 2.07
N SER A 148 3.98 -13.51 1.68
CA SER A 148 3.04 -12.86 2.57
C SER A 148 1.65 -12.85 1.96
N LEU A 149 0.64 -13.03 2.80
CA LEU A 149 -0.76 -12.84 2.45
C LEU A 149 -1.42 -11.91 3.45
N GLY A 150 -2.33 -11.07 2.99
CA GLY A 150 -3.16 -10.25 3.85
C GLY A 150 -4.55 -10.11 3.26
N THR A 151 -5.57 -10.19 4.09
CA THR A 151 -6.93 -9.86 3.66
C THR A 151 -7.73 -9.27 4.80
N GLY A 152 -8.71 -8.46 4.46
CA GLY A 152 -9.65 -7.94 5.43
C GLY A 152 -10.90 -7.42 4.79
N LYS A 153 -11.97 -7.37 5.60
CA LYS A 153 -13.21 -6.72 5.23
C LYS A 153 -13.49 -5.60 6.20
N TRP A 154 -14.12 -4.57 5.67
CA TRP A 154 -14.49 -3.40 6.44
C TRP A 154 -15.84 -2.86 6.00
N TYR A 155 -16.45 -2.14 6.92
CA TYR A 155 -17.72 -1.48 6.75
C TYR A 155 -17.65 -0.10 7.40
N ASN A 156 -18.07 0.91 6.66
CA ASN A 156 -18.27 2.25 7.17
C ASN A 156 -19.73 2.63 6.99
N SER A 157 -20.33 3.21 8.01
CA SER A 157 -21.54 3.99 7.87
C SER A 157 -21.26 5.42 8.30
N ASP A 158 -21.76 6.38 7.54
CA ASP A 158 -21.56 7.80 7.78
C ASP A 158 -22.89 8.53 7.60
N ASN A 159 -23.21 9.46 8.49
CA ASN A 159 -24.31 10.39 8.34
C ASN A 159 -23.78 11.81 8.50
N GLY A 160 -24.29 12.74 7.71
CA GLY A 160 -23.86 14.12 7.79
C GLY A 160 -24.87 15.11 7.27
N THR A 161 -24.63 16.36 7.63
CA THR A 161 -25.36 17.52 7.17
C THR A 161 -24.36 18.56 6.71
N ALA A 162 -24.67 19.25 5.62
CA ALA A 162 -23.92 20.42 5.23
C ALA A 162 -24.84 21.61 4.93
N GLN A 163 -24.46 22.78 5.43
CA GLN A 163 -25.21 24.01 5.34
C GLN A 163 -24.46 25.00 4.45
N ASN A 164 -25.15 25.52 3.44
CA ASN A 164 -24.68 26.63 2.62
C ASN A 164 -25.07 27.94 3.30
N LEU A 165 -24.09 28.80 3.54
CA LEU A 165 -24.30 30.12 4.11
C LEU A 165 -23.95 31.22 3.10
N ASN A 166 -24.67 32.33 3.17
CA ASN A 166 -24.33 33.55 2.44
C ASN A 166 -23.27 34.40 3.17
N SER A 167 -22.88 35.52 2.57
CA SER A 167 -21.81 36.40 3.06
C SER A 167 -22.06 37.02 4.43
N ILE A 168 -23.30 37.03 4.90
CA ILE A 168 -23.69 37.51 6.24
C ILE A 168 -23.91 36.36 7.23
N GLY A 169 -23.56 35.12 6.86
CA GLY A 169 -23.67 33.93 7.69
C GLY A 169 -25.07 33.34 7.81
N SER A 170 -26.04 33.79 7.01
CA SER A 170 -27.39 33.22 6.99
C SER A 170 -27.45 31.99 6.10
N MET A 171 -28.09 30.92 6.58
CA MET A 171 -28.27 29.69 5.83
C MET A 171 -29.20 29.93 4.63
N THR A 172 -28.75 29.54 3.44
CA THR A 172 -29.52 29.62 2.20
C THR A 172 -30.12 28.27 1.82
N SER A 173 -29.43 27.18 2.13
CA SER A 173 -29.86 25.80 1.90
C SER A 173 -29.03 24.85 2.73
N PHE A 174 -29.49 23.61 2.86
CA PHE A 174 -28.67 22.54 3.43
C PHE A 174 -28.98 21.22 2.74
N TYR A 175 -28.11 20.24 2.91
CA TYR A 175 -28.41 18.87 2.53
C TYR A 175 -28.05 17.91 3.65
N THR A 176 -28.77 16.80 3.71
CA THR A 176 -28.41 15.64 4.52
C THR A 176 -27.87 14.55 3.61
N GLN A 177 -26.95 13.76 4.15
CA GLN A 177 -26.42 12.60 3.46
C GLN A 177 -26.28 11.42 4.43
N ALA A 178 -26.60 10.23 3.93
CA ALA A 178 -26.35 8.96 4.60
C ALA A 178 -25.59 8.07 3.62
N GLY A 179 -24.48 7.51 4.06
CA GLY A 179 -23.61 6.69 3.25
C GLY A 179 -23.25 5.40 3.96
N ASP A 180 -23.40 4.28 3.27
CA ASP A 180 -22.90 2.98 3.69
C ASP A 180 -21.85 2.51 2.70
N ARG A 181 -20.73 2.05 3.21
CA ARG A 181 -19.57 1.64 2.44
C ARG A 181 -19.06 0.32 2.96
N ASN A 182 -18.73 -0.60 2.08
CA ASN A 182 -18.03 -1.81 2.46
C ASN A 182 -16.90 -2.08 1.50
N GLY A 183 -15.90 -2.79 1.98
CA GLY A 183 -14.82 -3.21 1.12
C GLY A 183 -14.15 -4.49 1.56
N LEU A 184 -13.47 -5.10 0.60
CA LEU A 184 -12.59 -6.23 0.75
C LEU A 184 -11.24 -5.81 0.19
N TRP A 185 -10.17 -6.18 0.87
CA TRP A 185 -8.83 -6.10 0.31
C TRP A 185 -8.12 -7.45 0.42
N GLU A 186 -7.30 -7.75 -0.56
CA GLU A 186 -6.47 -8.95 -0.63
C GLU A 186 -5.09 -8.54 -1.14
N ASN A 187 -4.04 -8.94 -0.44
CA ASN A 187 -2.65 -8.80 -0.83
C ASN A 187 -2.01 -10.19 -0.82
N LEU A 188 -1.27 -10.50 -1.87
CA LEU A 188 -0.40 -11.67 -1.95
C LEU A 188 0.94 -11.20 -2.50
N THR A 189 2.03 -11.55 -1.83
CA THR A 189 3.39 -11.34 -2.31
C THR A 189 4.18 -12.62 -2.14
N GLY A 190 5.02 -12.95 -3.11
CA GLY A 190 5.94 -14.07 -3.04
C GLY A 190 7.25 -13.72 -3.73
N SER A 191 8.37 -14.07 -3.11
CA SER A 191 9.69 -13.78 -3.63
C SER A 191 10.60 -15.00 -3.51
N ILE A 192 11.43 -15.21 -4.53
CA ILE A 192 12.58 -16.11 -4.48
C ILE A 192 13.81 -15.25 -4.70
N TYR A 193 14.86 -15.48 -3.92
CA TYR A 193 16.09 -14.72 -4.03
C TYR A 193 17.31 -15.60 -3.77
N PHE A 194 18.46 -15.13 -4.22
CA PHE A 194 19.73 -15.72 -3.88
C PHE A 194 20.79 -14.64 -3.61
N THR A 195 21.78 -15.03 -2.81
CA THR A 195 23.00 -14.27 -2.59
C THR A 195 24.17 -15.22 -2.70
N ASN A 196 25.14 -14.88 -3.53
CA ASN A 196 26.34 -15.67 -3.76
C ASN A 196 27.57 -14.80 -3.53
N LYS A 197 28.17 -14.90 -2.35
CA LYS A 197 29.48 -14.33 -2.06
C LYS A 197 30.54 -15.15 -2.81
N LEU A 198 31.16 -14.51 -3.79
CA LEU A 198 32.12 -15.14 -4.69
C LEU A 198 33.54 -15.11 -4.11
N ASN A 199 33.84 -14.18 -3.21
CA ASN A 199 35.08 -14.15 -2.44
C ASN A 199 34.95 -13.29 -1.16
N ASP A 200 35.96 -13.35 -0.30
CA ASP A 200 36.02 -12.56 0.94
C ASP A 200 36.35 -11.09 0.71
N ALA A 201 36.80 -10.72 -0.49
CA ALA A 201 37.05 -9.33 -0.87
C ALA A 201 35.77 -8.51 -1.09
N GLY A 202 34.59 -9.15 -0.99
CA GLY A 202 33.28 -8.50 -1.17
C GLY A 202 32.71 -8.63 -2.58
N ARG A 203 33.23 -9.54 -3.40
CA ARG A 203 32.64 -9.87 -4.71
C ARG A 203 31.37 -10.67 -4.47
N GLU A 204 30.26 -10.20 -5.02
CA GLU A 204 28.94 -10.76 -4.74
C GLU A 204 28.08 -10.73 -6.01
N TRP A 205 27.27 -11.77 -6.18
CA TRP A 205 26.19 -11.82 -7.15
C TRP A 205 24.90 -12.14 -6.43
N SER A 206 23.88 -11.34 -6.64
CA SER A 206 22.56 -11.54 -6.08
C SER A 206 21.47 -11.37 -7.14
N GLY A 207 20.29 -11.87 -6.81
CA GLY A 207 19.12 -11.62 -7.61
C GLY A 207 17.86 -12.08 -6.90
N ASP A 208 16.73 -11.55 -7.36
CA ASP A 208 15.41 -11.89 -6.87
C ASP A 208 14.37 -11.85 -7.97
N VAL A 209 13.33 -12.64 -7.77
CA VAL A 209 12.08 -12.58 -8.53
C VAL A 209 10.97 -12.42 -7.51
N THR A 210 10.22 -11.34 -7.64
CA THR A 210 9.15 -10.97 -6.71
C THR A 210 7.85 -10.77 -7.46
N PHE A 211 6.84 -11.57 -7.14
CA PHE A 211 5.47 -11.42 -7.64
C PHE A 211 4.58 -10.83 -6.54
N SER A 212 3.72 -9.87 -6.90
CA SER A 212 2.67 -9.39 -6.02
C SER A 212 1.35 -9.20 -6.76
N ARG A 213 0.26 -9.47 -6.03
CA ARG A 213 -1.11 -9.25 -6.45
C ARG A 213 -1.84 -8.48 -5.34
N ASN A 214 -2.53 -7.42 -5.74
CA ASN A 214 -3.43 -6.68 -4.88
C ASN A 214 -4.82 -6.67 -5.50
N ARG A 215 -5.84 -6.92 -4.70
CA ARG A 215 -7.24 -6.71 -5.08
C ARG A 215 -7.90 -5.84 -4.03
N ASN A 216 -8.63 -4.82 -4.46
CA ASN A 216 -9.48 -4.04 -3.60
C ASN A 216 -10.87 -3.97 -4.23
N GLU A 217 -11.88 -4.25 -3.43
CA GLU A 217 -13.27 -4.09 -3.80
C GLU A 217 -13.90 -3.11 -2.82
N PHE A 218 -14.68 -2.20 -3.36
CA PHE A 218 -15.37 -1.17 -2.60
C PHE A 218 -16.78 -1.02 -3.17
N ASN A 219 -17.78 -1.08 -2.30
CA ASN A 219 -19.15 -0.76 -2.65
C ASN A 219 -19.61 0.39 -1.77
N MET A 220 -20.32 1.34 -2.36
CA MET A 220 -20.93 2.46 -1.67
C MET A 220 -22.40 2.55 -2.02
N ARG A 221 -23.22 2.83 -1.01
CA ARG A 221 -24.54 3.41 -1.19
C ARG A 221 -24.53 4.81 -0.61
N LEU A 222 -25.02 5.78 -1.35
CA LEU A 222 -25.14 7.16 -0.92
C LEU A 222 -26.57 7.62 -1.14
N PHE A 223 -27.19 8.11 -0.08
CA PHE A 223 -28.44 8.85 -0.14
C PHE A 223 -28.19 10.32 0.19
N LYS A 224 -28.69 11.24 -0.63
CA LYS A 224 -28.59 12.69 -0.39
C LYS A 224 -29.92 13.39 -0.69
N GLN A 225 -30.35 14.23 0.24
CA GLN A 225 -31.53 15.07 0.10
C GLN A 225 -31.17 16.53 0.31
N ASP A 226 -31.60 17.40 -0.61
CA ASP A 226 -31.40 18.84 -0.55
C ASP A 226 -32.66 19.54 -0.01
N TYR A 227 -32.44 20.58 0.78
CA TYR A 227 -33.46 21.39 1.44
C TYR A 227 -33.15 22.87 1.33
N ASP A 228 -34.19 23.69 1.33
CA ASP A 228 -34.04 25.14 1.47
C ASP A 228 -33.74 25.53 2.92
N SER A 229 -33.59 26.84 3.18
CA SER A 229 -33.33 27.34 4.53
C SER A 229 -34.49 27.14 5.52
N LEU A 230 -35.69 26.84 5.04
CA LEU A 230 -36.91 26.58 5.82
C LEU A 230 -37.20 25.08 5.98
N SER A 231 -36.27 24.21 5.57
CA SER A 231 -36.39 22.74 5.59
C SER A 231 -37.44 22.17 4.63
N ALA A 232 -37.85 22.92 3.60
CA ALA A 232 -38.64 22.38 2.50
C ALA A 232 -37.72 21.63 1.52
N PRO A 233 -38.09 20.42 1.05
CA PRO A 233 -37.32 19.69 0.05
C PRO A 233 -37.14 20.51 -1.24
N LEU A 234 -35.88 20.69 -1.69
CA LEU A 234 -35.59 21.36 -2.97
C LEU A 234 -35.69 20.40 -4.16
N ASN A 235 -35.50 19.11 -3.92
CA ASN A 235 -35.63 18.04 -4.91
C ASN A 235 -36.67 17.00 -4.45
N ASN A 236 -37.61 16.68 -5.34
CA ASN A 236 -38.61 15.61 -5.13
C ASN A 236 -38.03 14.21 -5.42
N THR A 237 -36.90 14.15 -6.11
CA THR A 237 -36.13 12.93 -6.39
C THR A 237 -34.76 13.06 -5.72
N PRO A 238 -34.64 12.66 -4.44
CA PRO A 238 -33.34 12.56 -3.77
C PRO A 238 -32.33 11.77 -4.59
N LEU A 239 -31.04 12.02 -4.36
CA LEU A 239 -30.01 11.16 -4.93
C LEU A 239 -29.98 9.84 -4.12
N ASP A 240 -30.23 8.70 -4.76
CA ASP A 240 -29.89 7.37 -4.25
C ASP A 240 -28.92 6.74 -5.27
N GLN A 241 -27.66 6.64 -4.87
CA GLN A 241 -26.55 6.23 -5.71
C GLN A 241 -25.91 4.95 -5.16
N ARG A 242 -25.53 4.05 -6.07
CA ARG A 242 -24.79 2.83 -5.78
C ARG A 242 -23.55 2.79 -6.63
N ASP A 243 -22.40 2.79 -5.97
CA ASP A 243 -21.11 2.68 -6.66
C ASP A 243 -20.45 1.35 -6.31
N SER A 244 -19.72 0.82 -7.27
CA SER A 244 -18.77 -0.27 -7.06
C SER A 244 -17.44 0.05 -7.71
N THR A 245 -16.36 -0.32 -7.04
CA THR A 245 -15.00 -0.22 -7.55
C THR A 245 -14.30 -1.56 -7.37
N ASN A 246 -13.70 -2.07 -8.43
CA ASN A 246 -12.86 -3.26 -8.40
C ASN A 246 -11.48 -2.92 -8.95
N ILE A 247 -10.46 -3.00 -8.11
CA ILE A 247 -9.08 -2.68 -8.45
C ILE A 247 -8.26 -3.96 -8.34
N LYS A 248 -7.64 -4.38 -9.44
CA LYS A 248 -6.73 -5.52 -9.51
C LYS A 248 -5.37 -5.05 -10.02
N ASN A 249 -4.35 -5.20 -9.18
CA ASN A 249 -2.98 -4.86 -9.53
C ASN A 249 -2.11 -6.12 -9.49
N TYR A 250 -1.32 -6.31 -10.54
CA TYR A 250 -0.34 -7.38 -10.66
C TYR A 250 1.03 -6.76 -10.90
N ASN A 251 2.04 -7.30 -10.24
CA ASN A 251 3.40 -6.83 -10.40
C ASN A 251 4.38 -8.01 -10.34
N LEU A 252 5.31 -8.05 -11.28
CA LEU A 252 6.41 -9.00 -11.31
C LEU A 252 7.70 -8.22 -11.47
N ASN A 253 8.59 -8.33 -10.49
CA ASN A 253 9.94 -7.77 -10.55
C ASN A 253 10.94 -8.91 -10.72
N VAL A 254 11.92 -8.69 -11.57
CA VAL A 254 13.10 -9.53 -11.73
C VAL A 254 14.31 -8.61 -11.60
N GLN A 255 15.21 -8.91 -10.68
CA GLN A 255 16.39 -8.10 -10.46
C GLN A 255 17.62 -8.98 -10.29
N THR A 256 18.75 -8.52 -10.81
CA THR A 256 20.05 -9.13 -10.54
C THR A 256 21.13 -8.07 -10.43
N ASP A 257 21.98 -8.22 -9.43
CA ASP A 257 23.03 -7.27 -9.08
C ASP A 257 24.37 -8.00 -8.95
N TYR A 258 25.41 -7.37 -9.48
CA TYR A 258 26.78 -7.85 -9.39
C TYR A 258 27.66 -6.76 -8.76
N THR A 259 28.37 -7.12 -7.70
CA THR A 259 29.36 -6.28 -7.03
C THR A 259 30.76 -6.83 -7.30
N HIS A 260 31.64 -5.96 -7.79
CA HIS A 260 33.04 -6.26 -8.04
C HIS A 260 33.96 -5.29 -7.27
N PRO A 261 34.61 -5.74 -6.18
CA PRO A 261 35.68 -4.98 -5.54
C PRO A 261 36.90 -4.97 -6.47
N LEU A 262 37.35 -3.79 -6.86
CA LEU A 262 38.57 -3.61 -7.66
C LEU A 262 39.82 -3.58 -6.77
N ASN A 263 39.68 -2.97 -5.59
CA ASN A 263 40.67 -2.92 -4.52
C ASN A 263 39.97 -2.58 -3.19
N GLN A 264 40.73 -2.30 -2.13
CA GLN A 264 40.17 -2.02 -0.79
C GLN A 264 39.30 -0.77 -0.72
N VAL A 265 39.48 0.20 -1.63
CA VAL A 265 38.73 1.46 -1.62
C VAL A 265 37.81 1.64 -2.81
N SER A 266 37.94 0.82 -3.85
CA SER A 266 37.24 0.99 -5.13
C SER A 266 36.37 -0.22 -5.48
N LYS A 267 35.14 0.04 -5.93
CA LYS A 267 34.14 -0.98 -6.22
C LYS A 267 33.32 -0.60 -7.45
N LEU A 268 33.02 -1.59 -8.29
CA LEU A 268 32.03 -1.51 -9.36
C LEU A 268 30.77 -2.27 -8.97
N GLU A 269 29.61 -1.70 -9.30
CA GLU A 269 28.31 -2.35 -9.18
C GLU A 269 27.64 -2.28 -10.55
N ALA A 270 27.03 -3.37 -11.00
CA ALA A 270 26.23 -3.38 -12.21
C ALA A 270 25.02 -4.28 -12.00
N GLY A 271 23.91 -3.97 -12.65
CA GLY A 271 22.70 -4.76 -12.50
C GLY A 271 21.67 -4.51 -13.58
N TYR A 272 20.66 -5.37 -13.56
CA TYR A 272 19.50 -5.32 -14.41
C TYR A 272 18.24 -5.44 -13.56
N LYS A 273 17.22 -4.66 -13.90
CA LYS A 273 15.89 -4.75 -13.32
C LYS A 273 14.83 -4.74 -14.41
N GLY A 274 13.98 -5.77 -14.41
CA GLY A 274 12.76 -5.83 -15.21
C GLY A 274 11.54 -5.76 -14.30
N THR A 275 10.57 -4.91 -14.65
CA THR A 275 9.31 -4.76 -13.93
C THR A 275 8.15 -4.91 -14.92
N TYR A 276 7.27 -5.88 -14.69
CA TYR A 276 5.95 -5.94 -15.30
C TYR A 276 4.91 -5.42 -14.31
N ARG A 277 4.07 -4.47 -14.73
CA ARG A 277 2.97 -3.92 -13.92
C ARG A 277 1.68 -3.96 -14.74
N SER A 278 0.61 -4.46 -14.15
CA SER A 278 -0.74 -4.38 -14.71
C SER A 278 -1.68 -3.82 -13.64
N ASN A 279 -2.38 -2.75 -13.95
CA ASN A 279 -3.41 -2.15 -13.11
C ASN A 279 -4.73 -2.21 -13.89
N ASP A 280 -5.75 -2.76 -13.29
CA ASP A 280 -7.09 -2.90 -13.86
C ASP A 280 -8.07 -2.33 -12.83
N ASN A 281 -8.69 -1.20 -13.16
CA ASN A 281 -9.57 -0.46 -12.28
C ASN A 281 -10.92 -0.24 -12.96
N GLU A 282 -11.93 -0.90 -12.42
CA GLU A 282 -13.31 -0.80 -12.89
C GLU A 282 -14.12 -0.02 -11.85
N PHE A 283 -14.80 1.03 -12.30
CA PHE A 283 -15.71 1.85 -11.52
C PHE A 283 -17.07 1.89 -12.21
N ASN A 284 -18.10 1.44 -11.49
CA ASN A 284 -19.49 1.49 -11.92
C ASN A 284 -20.28 2.35 -10.94
N SER A 285 -21.22 3.14 -11.47
CA SER A 285 -22.08 4.02 -10.68
C SER A 285 -23.49 3.96 -11.24
N ASP A 286 -24.44 3.57 -10.39
CA ASP A 286 -25.86 3.53 -10.71
C ASP A 286 -26.60 4.57 -9.86
N THR A 287 -27.61 5.22 -10.44
CA THR A 287 -28.50 6.14 -9.73
C THR A 287 -29.94 5.69 -9.88
N LEU A 288 -30.74 5.84 -8.82
CA LEU A 288 -32.16 5.51 -8.86
C LEU A 288 -32.91 6.47 -9.80
N ASP A 289 -33.54 5.91 -10.82
CA ASP A 289 -34.54 6.60 -11.64
C ASP A 289 -35.92 6.37 -11.03
N TYR A 290 -36.50 7.43 -10.46
CA TYR A 290 -37.80 7.40 -9.80
C TYR A 290 -38.98 7.22 -10.76
N SER A 291 -38.81 7.49 -12.05
CA SER A 291 -39.89 7.34 -13.04
C SER A 291 -40.22 5.87 -13.32
N ILE A 292 -39.20 5.01 -13.28
CA ILE A 292 -39.31 3.56 -13.46
C ILE A 292 -39.06 2.78 -12.17
N ASN A 293 -38.74 3.48 -11.08
CA ASN A 293 -38.39 2.95 -9.77
C ASN A 293 -37.31 1.85 -9.84
N ASN A 294 -36.24 2.12 -10.59
CA ASN A 294 -35.13 1.20 -10.76
C ASN A 294 -33.78 1.93 -10.86
N PHE A 295 -32.70 1.27 -10.50
CA PHE A 295 -31.35 1.80 -10.67
C PHE A 295 -30.92 1.73 -12.14
N VAL A 296 -30.38 2.82 -12.64
CA VAL A 296 -29.88 2.96 -14.01
C VAL A 296 -28.43 3.39 -13.95
N THR A 297 -27.60 2.73 -14.77
CA THR A 297 -26.17 3.02 -14.85
C THR A 297 -25.91 4.41 -15.40
N ASN A 298 -25.11 5.18 -14.67
CA ASN A 298 -24.64 6.49 -15.08
C ASN A 298 -23.43 6.34 -16.00
N THR A 299 -23.69 6.26 -17.30
CA THR A 299 -22.66 6.06 -18.32
C THR A 299 -21.67 7.22 -18.43
N ALA A 300 -21.98 8.39 -17.86
CA ALA A 300 -21.09 9.54 -17.82
C ALA A 300 -20.03 9.46 -16.71
N THR A 301 -20.24 8.63 -15.69
CA THR A 301 -19.32 8.48 -14.55
C THR A 301 -18.68 7.11 -14.48
N GLN A 302 -19.22 6.08 -15.15
CA GLN A 302 -18.58 4.76 -15.23
C GLN A 302 -17.22 4.85 -15.95
N ASN A 303 -16.27 4.03 -15.51
CA ASN A 303 -14.94 3.98 -16.12
C ASN A 303 -14.31 2.60 -15.94
N HIS A 304 -13.66 2.11 -16.98
CA HIS A 304 -12.80 0.93 -16.90
C HIS A 304 -11.43 1.33 -17.45
N PHE A 305 -10.46 1.45 -16.55
CA PHE A 305 -9.10 1.84 -16.89
C PHE A 305 -8.16 0.66 -16.71
N LYS A 306 -7.46 0.29 -17.78
CA LYS A 306 -6.48 -0.79 -17.74
C LYS A 306 -5.13 -0.32 -18.27
N LEU A 307 -4.11 -0.41 -17.43
CA LEU A 307 -2.75 0.01 -17.72
C LEU A 307 -1.79 -1.17 -17.56
N THR A 308 -1.04 -1.49 -18.61
CA THR A 308 0.03 -2.48 -18.58
C THR A 308 1.35 -1.84 -18.96
N GLU A 309 2.39 -2.12 -18.18
CA GLU A 309 3.72 -1.56 -18.35
C GLU A 309 4.79 -2.63 -18.24
N PHE A 310 5.78 -2.55 -19.12
CA PHE A 310 7.02 -3.30 -19.07
C PHE A 310 8.16 -2.29 -18.98
N ILE A 311 8.87 -2.28 -17.85
CA ILE A 311 9.96 -1.38 -17.56
C ILE A 311 11.24 -2.21 -17.49
N ASN A 312 12.21 -1.90 -18.33
CA ASN A 312 13.52 -2.55 -18.33
C ASN A 312 14.58 -1.51 -18.00
N ALA A 313 15.43 -1.82 -17.03
CA ALA A 313 16.51 -0.93 -16.64
C ALA A 313 17.83 -1.68 -16.53
N VAL A 314 18.88 -1.08 -17.08
CA VAL A 314 20.28 -1.48 -16.86
C VAL A 314 20.97 -0.34 -16.14
N TYR A 315 21.75 -0.67 -15.11
CA TYR A 315 22.48 0.33 -14.34
C TYR A 315 23.88 -0.14 -13.98
N GLY A 316 24.74 0.83 -13.78
CA GLY A 316 26.11 0.64 -13.31
C GLY A 316 26.51 1.77 -12.39
N SER A 317 27.37 1.49 -11.42
CA SER A 317 28.00 2.51 -10.60
C SER A 317 29.42 2.14 -10.21
N PHE A 318 30.21 3.18 -9.98
CA PHE A 318 31.57 3.11 -9.47
C PHE A 318 31.65 3.93 -8.20
N SER A 319 32.24 3.38 -7.15
CA SER A 319 32.54 4.11 -5.91
C SER A 319 34.00 3.96 -5.57
N SER A 320 34.63 5.05 -5.12
CA SER A 320 36.00 5.03 -4.61
C SER A 320 36.24 6.14 -3.59
N SER A 321 37.37 6.06 -2.89
CA SER A 321 37.78 7.05 -1.89
C SER A 321 39.25 7.45 -2.11
N ILE A 322 39.52 8.75 -1.98
CA ILE A 322 40.85 9.34 -2.02
C ILE A 322 41.04 10.13 -0.72
N LYS A 323 41.87 9.61 0.19
CA LYS A 323 41.97 10.10 1.58
C LYS A 323 40.56 10.16 2.21
N ASP A 324 40.17 11.31 2.74
CA ASP A 324 38.88 11.52 3.40
C ASP A 324 37.74 11.85 2.41
N PHE A 325 38.05 11.96 1.11
CA PHE A 325 37.07 12.24 0.07
C PHE A 325 36.54 10.94 -0.54
N SER A 326 35.25 10.66 -0.39
CA SER A 326 34.58 9.52 -1.02
C SER A 326 33.62 9.98 -2.11
N TYR A 327 33.60 9.29 -3.24
CA TYR A 327 32.74 9.62 -4.37
C TYR A 327 32.08 8.37 -4.95
N LYS A 328 30.89 8.57 -5.52
CA LYS A 328 30.13 7.54 -6.22
C LYS A 328 29.51 8.12 -7.48
N LEU A 329 29.74 7.48 -8.60
CA LEU A 329 29.21 7.84 -9.92
C LEU A 329 28.33 6.70 -10.40
N GLY A 330 27.14 6.99 -10.89
CA GLY A 330 26.20 5.98 -11.36
C GLY A 330 25.46 6.42 -12.63
N VAL A 331 25.18 5.45 -13.50
CA VAL A 331 24.39 5.63 -14.72
C VAL A 331 23.30 4.57 -14.73
N ARG A 332 22.09 4.95 -15.13
CA ARG A 332 20.95 4.07 -15.33
C ARG A 332 20.29 4.43 -16.67
N VAL A 333 20.00 3.42 -17.46
CA VAL A 333 19.21 3.54 -18.69
C VAL A 333 17.93 2.75 -18.48
N GLU A 334 16.79 3.39 -18.74
CA GLU A 334 15.47 2.79 -18.57
C GLU A 334 14.68 2.88 -19.87
N GLN A 335 13.97 1.81 -20.18
CA GLN A 335 13.04 1.71 -21.30
C GLN A 335 11.71 1.24 -20.77
N THR A 336 10.67 2.03 -20.99
CA THR A 336 9.30 1.72 -20.58
C THR A 336 8.42 1.54 -21.81
N ASN A 337 7.68 0.44 -21.86
CA ASN A 337 6.60 0.21 -22.82
C ASN A 337 5.28 0.19 -22.06
N THR A 338 4.40 1.12 -22.39
CA THR A 338 3.12 1.34 -21.72
C THR A 338 1.98 1.12 -22.72
N LYS A 339 1.00 0.31 -22.34
CA LYS A 339 -0.28 0.16 -23.03
C LYS A 339 -1.40 0.49 -22.06
N GLY A 340 -2.21 1.49 -22.39
CA GLY A 340 -3.42 1.86 -21.67
C GLY A 340 -4.65 1.71 -22.57
N GLU A 341 -5.76 1.26 -22.01
CA GLU A 341 -7.10 1.32 -22.62
C GLU A 341 -8.15 1.80 -21.61
#